data_AF-A0A6B3FV17-F1
#
_entry.id   AF-A0A6B3FV17-F1
#
_cell.length_a   1.000
_cell.length_b   1.000
_cell.length_c   1.000
_cell.angle_alpha   90.00
_cell.angle_beta   90.00
_cell.angle_gamma   90.00
#
_symmetry.space_group_name_H-M   'P 1'
#
loop_
_entity.id
_entity.type
_entity.pdbx_description
1 polymer ?
#
loop_
_entity_poly.entity_id
_entity_poly.type
_entity_poly.pdbx_seq_one_letter_code
_entity_poly.pdbx_strand_id
1 'polypeptide(L)'
;SGDSTLLVQGTAGTPEEAVRYGWNYAQLLAHGPSRDALVPSPLMRAMSEGMTARVEELTRIPADVQDSLITILSEKTLPVPELGQEVQAVRGFNLIATANDRDRGVNELSSALRRRFNTVVLPLPETPEAEVDIVSRRVDQIGRSLDLPAAPEGLTEIRRVVTVFRELRDGVTTDGRTKLKSPSGTLSTA
;
A
#
# COMPACT_ATOMS: atom_id res chain seq x y z
N SER A 1 -11.59 8.25 7.25
CA SER A 1 -12.59 8.35 6.17
C SER A 1 -13.79 7.45 6.39
N GLY A 2 -13.73 6.34 7.15
CA GLY A 2 -14.88 5.42 7.30
C GLY A 2 -15.19 4.59 6.05
N ASP A 3 -14.67 5.01 4.89
CA ASP A 3 -14.67 4.28 3.63
C ASP A 3 -13.29 3.66 3.37
N SER A 4 -13.27 2.32 3.28
CA SER A 4 -12.08 1.51 2.97
C SER A 4 -11.92 1.20 1.47
N THR A 5 -12.82 1.69 0.63
CA THR A 5 -12.84 1.40 -0.81
C THR A 5 -11.96 2.35 -1.64
N LEU A 6 -11.47 3.44 -1.03
CA LEU A 6 -10.58 4.42 -1.66
C LEU A 6 -9.11 3.94 -1.70
N LEU A 7 -8.90 2.76 -2.28
CA LEU A 7 -7.64 2.04 -2.31
C LEU A 7 -7.22 1.73 -3.75
N VAL A 8 -5.96 1.99 -4.06
CA VAL A 8 -5.26 1.46 -5.24
C VAL A 8 -4.18 0.49 -4.78
N GLN A 9 -4.28 -0.77 -5.20
CA GLN A 9 -3.22 -1.76 -4.96
C GLN A 9 -2.18 -1.67 -6.09
N GLY A 10 -0.93 -1.48 -5.69
CA GLY A 10 0.20 -1.45 -6.59
C GLY A 10 0.66 -2.84 -6.99
N THR A 11 0.72 -3.09 -8.28
CA THR A 11 1.21 -4.32 -8.90
C THR A 11 1.91 -3.96 -10.20
N ALA A 12 2.70 -4.89 -10.75
CA ALA A 12 3.36 -4.68 -12.04
C ALA A 12 2.36 -4.47 -13.20
N GLY A 13 1.10 -4.87 -13.02
CA GLY A 13 0.03 -4.70 -14.00
C GLY A 13 -0.95 -3.58 -13.68
N THR A 14 -0.69 -2.73 -12.68
CA THR A 14 -1.60 -1.64 -12.31
C THR A 14 -1.65 -0.61 -13.44
N PRO A 15 -2.81 -0.42 -14.11
CA PRO A 15 -2.94 0.49 -15.23
C PRO A 15 -3.12 1.94 -14.75
N GLU A 16 -2.87 2.90 -15.65
CA GLU A 16 -3.01 4.33 -15.35
C GLU A 16 -4.43 4.71 -14.90
N GLU A 17 -5.45 4.08 -15.49
CA GLU A 17 -6.87 4.26 -15.15
C GLU A 17 -7.22 3.90 -13.69
N ALA A 18 -6.46 3.01 -13.06
CA ALA A 18 -6.63 2.69 -11.64
C ALA A 18 -6.22 3.86 -10.74
N VAL A 19 -5.31 4.73 -11.21
CA VAL A 19 -4.87 5.94 -10.51
C VAL A 19 -5.69 7.16 -10.94
N ARG A 20 -5.91 7.35 -12.24
CA ARG A 20 -6.58 8.52 -12.80
C ARG A 20 -8.09 8.32 -12.92
N TYR A 21 -8.53 7.76 -14.03
CA TYR A 21 -9.92 7.43 -14.35
C TYR A 21 -9.91 6.48 -15.55
N GLY A 22 -10.97 5.67 -15.66
CA GLY A 22 -11.21 4.83 -16.83
C GLY A 22 -12.42 5.31 -17.64
N TRP A 23 -12.80 4.51 -18.62
CA TRP A 23 -13.98 4.75 -19.45
C TRP A 23 -14.91 3.55 -19.46
N ASN A 24 -16.21 3.82 -19.36
CA ASN A 24 -17.24 2.86 -19.73
C ASN A 24 -17.30 2.83 -21.26
N TYR A 25 -16.67 1.81 -21.85
CA TYR A 25 -16.57 1.70 -23.30
C TYR A 25 -17.92 1.65 -24.03
N ALA A 26 -18.96 1.07 -23.41
CA ALA A 26 -20.29 1.05 -24.03
C ALA A 26 -20.86 2.47 -24.15
N GLN A 27 -20.75 3.27 -23.09
CA GLN A 27 -21.17 4.67 -23.09
C GLN A 27 -20.30 5.52 -24.03
N LEU A 28 -18.99 5.29 -24.00
CA LEU A 28 -18.03 6.00 -24.85
C LEU A 28 -18.30 5.76 -26.35
N LEU A 29 -18.59 4.51 -26.74
CA LEU A 29 -18.89 4.17 -28.13
C LEU A 29 -20.26 4.68 -28.57
N ALA A 30 -21.25 4.66 -27.68
CA ALA A 30 -22.62 5.08 -28.00
C ALA A 30 -22.79 6.60 -28.06
N HIS A 31 -22.14 7.33 -27.13
CA HIS A 31 -22.40 8.76 -26.91
C HIS A 31 -21.14 9.64 -27.03
N GLY A 32 -19.98 9.04 -27.31
CA GLY A 32 -18.70 9.74 -27.31
C GLY A 32 -18.18 10.06 -25.90
N PRO A 33 -17.05 10.78 -25.80
CA PRO A 33 -16.51 11.24 -24.54
C PRO A 33 -17.54 12.12 -23.80
N SER A 34 -17.98 11.66 -22.63
CA SER A 34 -18.93 12.37 -21.79
C SER A 34 -18.67 12.07 -20.32
N ARG A 35 -19.22 12.90 -19.41
CA ARG A 35 -19.13 12.62 -17.97
C ARG A 35 -19.76 11.27 -17.60
N ASP A 36 -20.82 10.86 -18.29
CA ASP A 36 -21.52 9.60 -18.04
C ASP A 36 -20.70 8.38 -18.49
N ALA A 37 -19.79 8.56 -19.46
CA ALA A 37 -18.84 7.54 -19.85
C ALA A 37 -17.63 7.45 -18.91
N LEU A 38 -17.39 8.46 -18.06
CA LEU A 38 -16.21 8.50 -17.19
C LEU A 38 -16.37 7.56 -15.99
N VAL A 39 -15.37 6.70 -15.76
CA VAL A 39 -15.33 5.81 -14.60
C VAL A 39 -14.30 6.35 -13.61
N PRO A 40 -14.73 6.99 -12.50
CA PRO A 40 -13.80 7.62 -11.58
C PRO A 40 -13.02 6.57 -10.78
N SER A 41 -11.70 6.75 -10.72
CA SER A 41 -10.81 5.94 -9.88
C SER A 41 -11.03 6.24 -8.37
N PRO A 42 -10.50 5.39 -7.47
CA PRO A 42 -10.45 5.69 -6.04
C PRO A 42 -9.86 7.07 -5.71
N LEU A 43 -8.80 7.50 -6.42
CA LEU A 43 -8.18 8.80 -6.20
C LEU A 43 -9.07 9.94 -6.71
N MET A 44 -9.67 9.81 -7.90
CA MET A 44 -10.56 10.83 -8.43
C MET A 44 -11.78 11.07 -7.52
N ARG A 45 -12.34 9.99 -6.96
CA ARG A 45 -13.41 10.09 -5.95
C ARG A 45 -12.91 10.79 -4.70
N ALA A 46 -11.77 10.36 -4.15
CA ALA A 46 -11.17 10.98 -2.97
C ALA A 46 -10.87 12.48 -3.17
N MET A 47 -10.42 12.87 -4.37
CA MET A 47 -10.22 14.28 -4.73
C MET A 47 -11.54 15.05 -4.73
N SER A 48 -12.57 14.51 -5.38
CA SER A 48 -13.88 15.17 -5.52
C SER A 48 -14.64 15.28 -4.19
N GLU A 49 -14.43 14.31 -3.30
CA GLU A 49 -15.13 14.20 -2.02
C GLU A 49 -14.31 14.68 -0.82
N GLY A 50 -13.05 15.06 -1.02
CA GLY A 50 -12.19 15.55 0.05
C GLY A 50 -11.80 14.46 1.05
N MET A 51 -11.54 13.25 0.57
CA MET A 51 -11.25 12.08 1.40
C MET A 51 -9.78 11.64 1.31
N THR A 52 -9.36 10.79 2.25
CA THR A 52 -8.05 10.17 2.19
C THR A 52 -8.09 8.92 1.29
N ALA A 53 -7.26 8.90 0.26
CA ALA A 53 -7.00 7.72 -0.56
C ALA A 53 -5.74 6.98 -0.09
N ARG A 54 -5.70 5.66 -0.31
CA ARG A 54 -4.51 4.82 -0.08
C ARG A 54 -3.97 4.28 -1.40
N VAL A 55 -2.66 4.32 -1.55
CA VAL A 55 -1.93 3.61 -2.61
C VAL A 55 -0.98 2.63 -1.96
N GLU A 56 -1.31 1.35 -2.02
CA GLU A 56 -0.49 0.30 -1.43
C GLU A 56 0.56 -0.18 -2.42
N GLU A 57 1.74 -0.53 -1.93
CA GLU A 57 2.84 -1.04 -2.75
C GLU A 57 3.16 -0.13 -3.95
N LEU A 58 3.27 1.19 -3.72
CA LEU A 58 3.52 2.20 -4.76
C LEU A 58 4.72 1.83 -5.64
N THR A 59 5.77 1.25 -5.04
CA THR A 59 6.98 0.82 -5.75
C THR A 59 6.76 -0.37 -6.68
N ARG A 60 5.64 -1.09 -6.60
CA ARG A 60 5.28 -2.15 -7.57
C ARG A 60 4.55 -1.63 -8.80
N ILE A 61 4.01 -0.41 -8.76
CA ILE A 61 3.33 0.23 -9.90
C ILE A 61 4.38 0.58 -10.97
N PRO A 62 4.08 0.43 -12.28
CA PRO A 62 4.94 0.90 -13.36
C PRO A 62 5.33 2.39 -13.19
N ALA A 63 6.58 2.75 -13.52
CA ALA A 63 7.11 4.09 -13.25
C ALA A 63 6.33 5.20 -13.98
N ASP A 64 5.90 4.95 -15.21
CA ASP A 64 5.04 5.83 -16.00
C ASP A 64 3.67 6.06 -15.33
N VAL A 65 3.08 5.01 -14.77
CA VAL A 65 1.83 5.12 -14.01
C VAL A 65 2.04 5.87 -12.69
N GLN A 66 3.17 5.67 -12.00
CA GLN A 66 3.50 6.43 -10.79
C GLN A 66 3.58 7.94 -11.07
N ASP A 67 4.14 8.33 -12.21
CA ASP A 67 4.31 9.74 -12.58
C ASP A 67 2.96 10.46 -12.79
N SER A 68 1.87 9.73 -13.05
CA SER A 68 0.51 10.30 -13.05
C SER A 68 0.13 10.95 -11.71
N LEU A 69 0.75 10.55 -10.60
CA LEU A 69 0.56 11.13 -9.28
C LEU A 69 1.23 12.52 -9.13
N ILE A 70 2.20 12.88 -9.99
CA ILE A 70 2.96 14.12 -9.83
C ILE A 70 2.03 15.34 -9.88
N THR A 71 1.17 15.41 -10.89
CA THR A 71 0.20 16.51 -11.05
C THR A 71 -0.82 16.50 -9.92
N ILE A 72 -1.34 15.32 -9.56
CA ILE A 72 -2.32 15.16 -8.48
C ILE A 72 -1.74 15.65 -7.14
N LEU A 73 -0.48 15.33 -6.85
CA LEU A 73 0.14 15.69 -5.58
C LEU A 73 0.62 17.14 -5.53
N SER A 74 1.08 17.67 -6.68
CA SER A 74 1.62 19.03 -6.78
C SER A 74 0.52 20.09 -6.92
N GLU A 75 -0.34 19.93 -7.92
CA GLU A 75 -1.34 20.93 -8.29
C GLU A 75 -2.70 20.64 -7.67
N LYS A 76 -2.90 19.43 -7.11
CA LYS A 76 -4.21 18.98 -6.62
C LYS A 76 -5.27 18.95 -7.72
N THR A 77 -4.84 18.72 -8.96
CA THR A 77 -5.69 18.63 -10.15
C THR A 77 -5.50 17.30 -10.86
N LEU A 78 -6.57 16.81 -11.49
CA LEU A 78 -6.57 15.65 -12.36
C LEU A 78 -7.21 16.05 -13.69
N PRO A 79 -6.39 16.33 -14.72
CA PRO A 79 -6.90 16.69 -16.05
C PRO A 79 -7.67 15.54 -16.68
N VAL A 80 -8.79 15.87 -17.34
CA VAL A 80 -9.60 15.00 -18.20
C VAL A 80 -9.64 15.60 -19.62
N PRO A 81 -8.54 15.45 -20.40
CA PRO A 81 -8.35 16.17 -21.65
C PRO A 81 -9.44 15.88 -22.68
N GLU A 82 -9.96 14.66 -22.72
CA GLU A 82 -11.01 14.22 -23.64
C GLU A 82 -12.31 15.04 -23.49
N LEU A 83 -12.50 15.66 -22.32
CA LEU A 83 -13.65 16.49 -21.99
C LEU A 83 -13.29 17.98 -21.84
N GLY A 84 -12.02 18.36 -22.08
CA GLY A 84 -11.55 19.73 -21.90
C GLY A 84 -11.73 20.26 -20.49
N GLN A 85 -11.74 19.38 -19.48
CA GLN A 85 -12.00 19.72 -18.08
C GLN A 85 -10.93 19.10 -17.17
N GLU A 86 -11.01 19.41 -15.88
CA GLU A 86 -10.19 18.82 -14.84
C GLU A 86 -11.00 18.63 -13.56
N VAL A 87 -10.56 17.69 -12.73
CA VAL A 87 -11.08 17.48 -11.38
C VAL A 87 -10.13 18.15 -10.40
N GLN A 88 -10.65 19.11 -9.66
CA GLN A 88 -9.94 19.81 -8.59
C GLN A 88 -10.18 19.09 -7.27
N ALA A 89 -9.12 18.82 -6.51
CA ALA A 89 -9.28 18.22 -5.20
C ALA A 89 -9.90 19.22 -4.21
N VAL A 90 -10.96 18.80 -3.52
CA VAL A 90 -11.58 19.62 -2.48
C VAL A 90 -10.89 19.41 -1.13
N ARG A 91 -11.12 20.35 -0.21
CA ARG A 91 -10.51 20.32 1.12
C ARG A 91 -10.80 18.99 1.82
N GLY A 92 -9.73 18.37 2.33
CA GLY A 92 -9.77 17.07 3.02
C GLY A 92 -9.05 15.98 2.23
N PHE A 93 -8.90 16.15 0.90
CA PHE A 93 -8.17 15.19 0.08
C PHE A 93 -6.73 15.03 0.54
N ASN A 94 -6.33 13.79 0.81
CA ASN A 94 -4.97 13.39 1.13
C ASN A 94 -4.67 12.01 0.57
N LEU A 95 -3.38 11.70 0.40
CA LEU A 95 -2.94 10.41 -0.10
C LEU A 95 -1.91 9.82 0.85
N ILE A 96 -2.14 8.57 1.25
CA ILE A 96 -1.17 7.76 2.00
C ILE A 96 -0.67 6.68 1.07
N ALA A 97 0.64 6.57 0.90
CA ALA A 97 1.25 5.53 0.10
C ALA A 97 2.15 4.62 0.94
N THR A 98 2.15 3.33 0.64
CA THR A 98 3.16 2.40 1.18
C THR A 98 4.16 2.05 0.09
N ALA A 99 5.42 1.92 0.47
CA ALA A 99 6.51 1.59 -0.43
C ALA A 99 7.47 0.68 0.30
N ASN A 100 7.86 -0.41 -0.37
CA ASN A 100 8.95 -1.26 0.08
C ASN A 100 10.15 -1.04 -0.82
N ASP A 101 11.24 -0.57 -0.23
CA ASP A 101 12.50 -0.21 -0.90
C ASP A 101 13.48 -1.39 -1.00
N ARG A 102 13.18 -2.53 -0.36
CA ARG A 102 14.06 -3.70 -0.28
C ARG A 102 13.61 -4.91 -1.11
N ASP A 103 12.42 -4.85 -1.71
CA ASP A 103 11.89 -5.96 -2.51
C ASP A 103 12.53 -6.03 -3.91
N ARG A 104 12.72 -7.25 -4.43
CA ARG A 104 13.14 -7.47 -5.82
C ARG A 104 11.96 -7.23 -6.77
N GLY A 105 12.23 -6.58 -7.91
CA GLY A 105 11.21 -6.32 -8.94
C GLY A 105 10.35 -5.09 -8.64
N VAL A 106 10.84 -4.16 -7.83
CA VAL A 106 10.20 -2.87 -7.57
C VAL A 106 10.81 -1.78 -8.44
N ASN A 107 9.99 -0.83 -8.86
CA ASN A 107 10.40 0.38 -9.53
C ASN A 107 10.91 1.39 -8.51
N GLU A 108 12.04 2.03 -8.82
CA GLU A 108 12.53 3.13 -8.00
C GLU A 108 11.63 4.36 -8.13
N LEU A 109 11.15 4.89 -7.01
CA LEU A 109 10.41 6.15 -7.02
C LEU A 109 11.28 7.28 -7.56
N SER A 110 10.79 7.97 -8.58
CA SER A 110 11.44 9.14 -9.16
C SER A 110 11.72 10.20 -8.09
N SER A 111 12.82 10.95 -8.24
CA SER A 111 13.17 12.02 -7.29
C SER A 111 12.09 13.10 -7.21
N ALA A 112 11.38 13.33 -8.32
CA ALA A 112 10.24 14.25 -8.40
C ALA A 112 9.10 13.77 -7.49
N LEU A 113 8.71 12.50 -7.60
CA LEU A 113 7.63 11.93 -6.82
C LEU A 113 7.99 11.85 -5.33
N ARG A 114 9.21 11.38 -5.00
CA ARG A 114 9.69 11.33 -3.60
C ARG A 114 9.57 12.68 -2.90
N ARG A 115 9.89 13.78 -3.58
CA ARG A 115 9.82 15.14 -3.03
C ARG A 115 8.38 15.63 -2.75
N ARG A 116 7.35 14.92 -3.22
CA ARG A 116 5.93 15.25 -2.96
C ARG A 116 5.34 14.44 -1.81
N PHE A 117 6.10 13.51 -1.24
CA PHE A 117 5.72 12.75 -0.06
C PHE A 117 6.50 13.20 1.17
N ASN A 118 5.83 13.17 2.32
CA ASN A 118 6.49 13.13 3.62
C ASN A 118 6.75 11.66 3.95
N THR A 119 8.00 11.22 3.81
CA THR A 119 8.37 9.82 4.04
C THR A 119 8.54 9.55 5.53
N VAL A 120 7.80 8.57 6.05
CA VAL A 120 7.98 8.01 7.38
C VAL A 120 8.52 6.60 7.24
N VAL A 121 9.65 6.32 7.89
CA VAL A 121 10.23 4.97 7.93
C VAL A 121 9.73 4.28 9.20
N LEU A 122 9.10 3.12 9.04
CA LEU A 122 8.63 2.29 10.15
C LEU A 122 9.73 1.27 10.48
N PRO A 123 10.48 1.43 11.59
CA PRO A 123 11.49 0.47 11.98
C PRO A 123 10.85 -0.83 12.49
N LEU A 124 11.65 -1.89 12.50
CA LEU A 124 11.27 -3.16 13.10
C LEU A 124 11.35 -3.08 14.64
N PRO A 125 10.60 -3.92 15.38
CA PRO A 125 10.70 -3.95 16.85
C PRO A 125 12.13 -4.24 17.31
N GLU A 126 12.63 -3.40 18.23
CA GLU A 126 14.02 -3.46 18.70
C GLU A 126 14.34 -4.76 19.45
N THR A 127 13.39 -5.25 20.25
CA THR A 127 13.58 -6.45 21.10
C THR A 127 12.70 -7.62 20.67
N PRO A 128 13.16 -8.88 20.86
CA PRO A 128 12.32 -10.06 20.67
C PRO A 128 11.04 -9.99 21.51
N GLU A 129 11.14 -9.47 22.73
CA GLU A 129 10.01 -9.38 23.66
C GLU A 129 8.93 -8.43 23.15
N ALA A 130 9.32 -7.29 22.54
CA ALA A 130 8.38 -6.37 21.92
C ALA A 130 7.66 -7.02 20.73
N GLU A 131 8.40 -7.75 19.89
CA GLU A 131 7.83 -8.47 18.73
C GLU A 131 6.86 -9.59 19.19
N VAL A 132 7.23 -10.34 20.24
CA VAL A 132 6.35 -11.35 20.87
C VAL A 132 5.09 -10.72 21.45
N ASP A 133 5.18 -9.59 22.15
CA ASP A 133 4.02 -8.90 22.71
C ASP A 133 3.06 -8.42 21.60
N ILE A 134 3.60 -7.82 20.54
CA ILE A 134 2.82 -7.36 19.39
C ILE A 134 2.08 -8.54 18.74
N VAL A 135 2.78 -9.65 18.46
CA VAL A 135 2.18 -10.83 17.84
C VAL A 135 1.14 -11.46 18.76
N SER A 136 1.42 -11.57 20.06
CA SER A 136 0.48 -12.15 21.05
C SER A 136 -0.82 -11.35 21.11
N ARG A 137 -0.72 -10.02 21.21
CA ARG A 137 -1.92 -9.15 21.18
C ARG A 137 -2.71 -9.28 19.89
N ARG A 138 -2.02 -9.45 18.75
CA ARG A 138 -2.69 -9.59 17.45
C ARG A 138 -3.40 -10.94 17.32
N VAL A 139 -2.76 -12.03 17.76
CA VAL A 139 -3.34 -13.38 17.78
C VAL A 139 -4.58 -13.41 18.68
N ASP A 140 -4.52 -12.81 19.88
CA ASP A 140 -5.67 -12.72 20.79
C ASP A 140 -6.85 -11.96 20.17
N GLN A 141 -6.57 -10.82 19.50
CA GLN A 141 -7.61 -10.04 18.83
C GLN A 141 -8.30 -10.84 17.72
N ILE A 142 -7.52 -11.52 16.88
CA ILE A 142 -8.03 -12.36 15.80
C ILE A 142 -8.82 -13.55 16.38
N GLY A 143 -8.27 -14.22 17.39
CA GLY A 143 -8.92 -15.35 18.06
C GLY A 143 -10.29 -15.00 18.62
N ARG A 144 -10.42 -13.82 19.27
CA ARG A 144 -11.72 -13.33 19.75
C ARG A 144 -12.70 -13.02 18.62
N SER A 145 -12.23 -12.48 17.50
CA SER A 145 -13.11 -12.20 16.35
C SER A 145 -13.61 -13.46 15.64
N LEU A 146 -12.91 -14.58 15.83
CA LEU A 146 -13.21 -15.87 15.20
C LEU A 146 -13.76 -16.91 16.20
N ASP A 147 -14.08 -16.50 17.44
CA ASP A 147 -14.54 -17.38 18.52
C ASP A 147 -13.65 -18.62 18.75
N LEU A 148 -12.33 -18.46 18.58
CA LEU A 148 -11.37 -19.55 18.76
C LEU A 148 -11.11 -19.83 20.25
N PRO A 149 -10.93 -21.10 20.63
CA PRO A 149 -10.57 -21.46 22.00
C PRO A 149 -9.18 -20.93 22.36
N ALA A 150 -8.98 -20.64 23.65
CA ALA A 150 -7.67 -20.22 24.15
C ALA A 150 -6.63 -21.33 23.93
N ALA A 151 -5.46 -20.96 23.40
CA ALA A 151 -4.35 -21.87 23.16
C ALA A 151 -3.38 -21.87 24.37
N PRO A 152 -3.33 -22.94 25.20
CA PRO A 152 -2.55 -22.95 26.43
C PRO A 152 -1.02 -22.83 26.24
N GLU A 153 -0.48 -23.16 25.05
CA GLU A 153 0.95 -23.03 24.72
C GLU A 153 1.26 -21.90 23.71
N GLY A 154 0.29 -21.02 23.42
CA GLY A 154 0.40 -20.04 22.34
C GLY A 154 1.62 -19.13 22.45
N LEU A 155 1.99 -18.71 23.66
CA LEU A 155 3.11 -17.78 23.87
C LEU A 155 4.48 -18.42 23.59
N THR A 156 4.65 -19.71 23.89
CA THR A 156 5.89 -20.45 23.62
C THR A 156 6.09 -20.61 22.12
N GLU A 157 5.04 -20.98 21.39
CA GLU A 157 5.10 -21.13 19.93
C GLU A 157 5.25 -19.78 19.22
N ILE A 158 4.57 -18.73 19.68
CA ILE A 158 4.78 -17.36 19.19
C ILE A 158 6.24 -16.94 19.34
N ARG A 159 6.84 -17.17 20.53
CA ARG A 159 8.25 -16.84 20.75
C ARG A 159 9.16 -17.62 19.80
N ARG A 160 8.92 -18.92 19.62
CA ARG A 160 9.70 -19.75 18.69
C ARG A 160 9.62 -19.21 17.26
N VAL A 161 8.42 -18.87 16.78
CA VAL A 161 8.23 -18.30 15.44
C VAL A 161 8.93 -16.95 15.31
N VAL A 162 8.75 -16.03 16.27
CA VAL A 162 9.43 -14.72 16.28
C VAL A 162 10.95 -14.88 16.24
N THR A 163 11.52 -15.80 17.02
CA THR A 163 12.95 -16.09 16.98
C THR A 163 13.39 -16.54 15.59
N VAL A 164 12.70 -17.51 14.97
CA VAL A 164 13.05 -17.99 13.63
C VAL A 164 13.04 -16.86 12.60
N PHE A 165 12.00 -16.00 12.59
CA PHE A 165 11.91 -14.89 11.64
C PHE A 165 12.99 -13.82 11.87
N ARG A 166 13.34 -13.53 13.15
CA ARG A 166 14.46 -12.65 13.49
C ARG A 166 15.79 -13.21 12.99
N GLU A 167 16.07 -14.47 13.28
CA GLU A 167 17.32 -15.11 12.85
C GLU A 167 17.47 -15.17 11.33
N LEU A 168 16.38 -15.48 10.60
CA LEU A 168 16.35 -15.45 9.14
C LEU A 168 16.59 -14.05 8.59
N ARG A 169 15.98 -13.02 9.20
CA ARG A 169 16.14 -11.63 8.80
C ARG A 169 17.57 -11.14 9.03
N ASP A 170 18.12 -11.44 10.19
CA ASP A 170 19.46 -10.98 10.60
C ASP A 170 20.57 -11.83 9.95
N GLY A 171 20.22 -12.99 9.37
CA GLY A 171 21.16 -13.87 8.67
C GLY A 171 22.08 -14.64 9.63
N VAL A 172 21.70 -14.75 10.90
CA VAL A 172 22.48 -15.44 11.93
C VAL A 172 21.56 -15.93 13.04
N THR A 173 21.88 -17.07 13.64
CA THR A 173 21.16 -17.56 14.82
C THR A 173 21.39 -16.67 16.04
N THR A 174 20.47 -16.68 17.00
CA THR A 174 20.50 -15.84 18.21
C THR A 174 21.74 -16.13 19.07
N ASP A 175 22.27 -17.35 19.00
CA ASP A 175 23.51 -17.75 19.66
C ASP A 175 24.80 -17.37 18.89
N GLY A 176 24.65 -16.74 17.71
CA GLY A 176 25.74 -16.28 16.86
C GLY A 176 26.52 -17.40 16.14
N ARG A 177 26.11 -18.66 16.30
CA ARG A 177 26.93 -19.81 15.85
C ARG A 177 26.72 -20.17 14.38
N THR A 178 25.53 -19.93 13.86
CA THR A 178 25.15 -20.39 12.52
C THR A 178 24.79 -19.20 11.66
N LYS A 179 25.50 -19.03 10.53
CA LYS A 179 25.07 -18.09 9.49
C LYS A 179 23.88 -18.68 8.74
N LEU A 180 22.84 -17.87 8.59
CA LEU A 180 21.64 -18.21 7.85
C LEU A 180 21.60 -17.42 6.55
N LYS A 181 21.05 -18.03 5.51
CA LYS A 181 20.83 -17.32 4.25
C LYS A 181 19.63 -16.39 4.43
N SER A 182 19.89 -15.08 4.44
CA SER A 182 18.82 -14.09 4.49
C SER A 182 17.91 -14.22 3.25
N PRO A 183 16.58 -14.24 3.44
CA PRO A 183 15.63 -14.25 2.33
C PRO A 183 15.81 -13.02 1.43
N SER A 184 15.66 -13.19 0.13
CA SER A 184 15.81 -12.11 -0.86
C SER A 184 14.50 -11.37 -1.18
N GLY A 185 13.43 -11.63 -0.43
CA GLY A 185 12.13 -10.98 -0.55
C GLY A 185 11.48 -10.86 0.82
N THR A 186 10.43 -10.06 0.93
CA THR A 186 9.63 -9.93 2.15
C THR A 186 9.13 -11.29 2.63
N LEU A 187 9.45 -11.63 3.88
CA LEU A 187 8.85 -12.74 4.61
C LEU A 187 7.42 -12.33 5.01
N SER A 188 6.51 -12.30 4.03
CA SER A 188 5.09 -12.05 4.27
C SER A 188 4.40 -13.38 4.60
N THR A 189 3.69 -13.45 5.72
CA THR A 189 2.70 -14.50 5.96
C THR A 189 1.47 -14.13 5.14
N ALA A 190 1.27 -14.85 4.03
CA ALA A 190 0.06 -14.77 3.22
C ALA A 190 -1.21 -14.93 4.07
#